data_AF-A0A7C2WSA1-F1
#
_entry.id   AF-A0A7C2WSA1-F1
#
_cell.length_a   1.000
_cell.length_b   1.000
_cell.length_c   1.000
_cell.angle_alpha   90.00
_cell.angle_beta   90.00
_cell.angle_gamma   90.00
#
_symmetry.space_group_name_H-M   'P 1'
#
loop_
_entity.id
_entity.type
_entity.pdbx_description
1 polymer ?
#
loop_
_entity_poly.entity_id
_entity_poly.type
_entity_poly.pdbx_seq_one_letter_code
_entity_poly.pdbx_strand_id
1 'polypeptide(L)'
;MEEEKKSFSEYLQKRLDEEETDFFKQSVIQKAYCTGAYAKAVINSSYFSEVSKKNTTFKSWLSNQIINYQNLDRIFEMAFRFEQKLKLKIKNDSEVRRLVHEVPVGKSAGISSAKISFAFVAGFDDYGKFTKDNQSEAVTGEGESDNNL
;
A
#
# COMPACT_ATOMS: atom_id res chain seq x y z
N MET A 1 19.37 9.12 -18.27
CA MET A 1 18.10 9.70 -17.78
C MET A 1 17.73 8.91 -16.54
N GLU A 2 17.65 9.55 -15.37
CA GLU A 2 17.14 8.88 -14.18
C GLU A 2 15.68 8.53 -14.44
N GLU A 3 15.34 7.24 -14.43
CA GLU A 3 13.95 6.81 -14.51
C GLU A 3 13.18 7.43 -13.35
N GLU A 4 12.22 8.30 -13.68
CA GLU A 4 11.37 8.99 -12.73
C GLU A 4 10.45 7.92 -12.08
N LYS A 5 10.94 7.31 -11.00
CA LYS A 5 10.18 6.32 -10.25
C LYS A 5 8.90 6.97 -9.74
N LYS A 6 7.76 6.47 -10.22
CA LYS A 6 6.44 6.87 -9.75
C LYS A 6 6.33 6.65 -8.24
N SER A 7 5.77 7.64 -7.55
CA SER A 7 5.55 7.64 -6.11
C SER A 7 4.16 7.07 -5.81
N PHE A 8 3.98 6.28 -4.74
CA PHE A 8 2.63 5.81 -4.39
C PHE A 8 1.70 6.97 -4.00
N SER A 9 2.26 8.06 -3.48
CA SER A 9 1.53 9.30 -3.19
C SER A 9 0.76 9.85 -4.39
N GLU A 10 1.19 9.56 -5.63
CA GLU A 10 0.47 9.97 -6.85
C GLU A 10 -0.89 9.29 -6.96
N TYR A 11 -1.02 8.02 -6.51
CA TYR A 11 -2.30 7.33 -6.49
C TYR A 11 -3.22 7.95 -5.44
N LEU A 12 -2.69 8.31 -4.26
CA LEU A 12 -3.46 9.03 -3.24
C LEU A 12 -3.89 10.41 -3.76
N GLN A 13 -2.99 11.16 -4.42
CA GLN A 13 -3.29 12.47 -4.97
C GLN A 13 -4.35 12.39 -6.06
N LYS A 14 -4.23 11.43 -6.97
CA LYS A 14 -5.26 11.16 -7.99
C LYS A 14 -6.63 10.89 -7.37
N ARG A 15 -6.68 10.09 -6.30
CA ARG A 15 -7.93 9.83 -5.55
C ARG A 15 -8.50 11.10 -4.89
N LEU A 16 -7.63 12.02 -4.44
CA LEU A 16 -8.04 13.30 -3.87
C LEU A 16 -8.56 14.28 -4.94
N ASP A 17 -7.99 14.23 -6.14
CA ASP A 17 -8.29 15.15 -7.25
C ASP A 17 -9.51 14.70 -8.07
N GLU A 18 -9.71 13.40 -8.26
CA GLU A 18 -10.78 12.83 -9.10
C GLU A 18 -12.13 12.67 -8.37
N GLU A 19 -12.17 12.75 -7.03
CA GLU A 19 -13.40 12.57 -6.28
C GLU A 19 -14.13 13.87 -5.96
N GLU A 20 -15.33 14.02 -6.50
CA GLU A 20 -16.24 15.15 -6.20
C GLU A 20 -16.79 15.14 -4.75
N THR A 21 -16.70 14.00 -4.03
CA THR A 21 -17.44 13.78 -2.78
C THR A 21 -16.65 14.03 -1.50
N ASP A 22 -15.46 14.64 -1.60
CA ASP A 22 -14.52 14.85 -0.48
C ASP A 22 -14.25 13.57 0.35
N PHE A 23 -14.49 12.39 -0.22
CA PHE A 23 -14.45 11.13 0.51
C PHE A 23 -13.02 10.78 0.92
N PHE A 24 -12.07 10.79 -0.03
CA PHE A 24 -10.64 10.66 0.31
C PHE A 24 -10.04 11.85 1.07
N LYS A 25 -10.72 12.99 1.22
CA LYS A 25 -10.21 14.10 2.04
C LYS A 25 -10.34 13.84 3.55
N GLN A 26 -11.12 12.84 3.95
CA GLN A 26 -11.32 12.49 5.34
C GLN A 26 -10.12 11.71 5.89
N SER A 27 -9.57 12.13 7.04
CA SER A 27 -8.35 11.55 7.60
C SER A 27 -8.46 10.04 7.86
N VAL A 28 -9.56 9.54 8.42
CA VAL A 28 -9.72 8.09 8.62
C VAL A 28 -9.77 7.31 7.30
N ILE A 29 -10.29 7.92 6.22
CA ILE A 29 -10.35 7.31 4.89
C ILE A 29 -8.95 7.22 4.31
N GLN A 30 -8.16 8.30 4.38
CA GLN A 30 -6.75 8.29 3.98
C GLN A 30 -5.94 7.28 4.79
N LYS A 31 -6.17 7.22 6.12
CA LYS A 31 -5.49 6.26 7.00
C LYS A 31 -5.81 4.84 6.57
N ALA A 32 -7.07 4.53 6.32
CA ALA A 32 -7.51 3.22 5.88
C ALA A 32 -6.87 2.85 4.53
N TYR A 33 -6.91 3.77 3.57
CA TYR A 33 -6.28 3.62 2.26
C TYR A 33 -4.79 3.31 2.36
N CYS A 34 -4.03 4.15 3.07
CA CYS A 34 -2.58 3.96 3.23
C CYS A 34 -2.27 2.68 4.00
N THR A 35 -3.09 2.31 5.00
CA THR A 35 -2.91 1.06 5.77
C THR A 35 -3.13 -0.17 4.88
N GLY A 36 -4.13 -0.13 3.99
CA GLY A 36 -4.37 -1.17 2.99
C GLY A 36 -3.21 -1.32 2.02
N ALA A 37 -2.71 -0.20 1.51
CA ALA A 37 -1.52 -0.15 0.65
C ALA A 37 -0.30 -0.76 1.34
N TYR A 38 -0.05 -0.39 2.60
CA TYR A 38 1.07 -0.91 3.37
C TYR A 38 0.93 -2.42 3.69
N ALA A 39 -0.27 -2.89 3.98
CA ALA A 39 -0.52 -4.33 4.16
C ALA A 39 -0.20 -5.10 2.87
N LYS A 40 -0.56 -4.55 1.70
CA LYS A 40 -0.21 -5.13 0.40
C LYS A 40 1.30 -5.13 0.15
N ALA A 41 1.99 -4.03 0.47
CA ALA A 41 3.45 -3.90 0.39
C ALA A 41 4.18 -5.01 1.15
N VAL A 42 3.81 -5.24 2.41
CA VAL A 42 4.38 -6.31 3.25
C VAL A 42 4.11 -7.70 2.65
N ILE A 43 2.90 -7.92 2.12
CA ILE A 43 2.54 -9.18 1.46
C ILE A 43 3.38 -9.40 0.20
N ASN A 44 3.46 -8.42 -0.69
CA ASN A 44 4.18 -8.53 -1.96
C ASN A 44 5.68 -8.72 -1.71
N SER A 45 6.27 -7.90 -0.84
CA SER A 45 7.69 -8.00 -0.47
C SER A 45 8.05 -9.34 0.18
N SER A 46 7.11 -9.96 0.89
CA SER A 46 7.36 -11.28 1.50
C SER A 46 7.63 -12.41 0.51
N TYR A 47 7.27 -12.27 -0.77
CA TYR A 47 7.62 -13.29 -1.78
C TYR A 47 9.13 -13.38 -2.02
N PHE A 48 9.85 -12.28 -1.78
CA PHE A 48 11.29 -12.15 -1.96
C PHE A 48 12.06 -12.22 -0.63
N SER A 49 11.40 -12.50 0.50
CA SER A 49 12.07 -12.63 1.80
C SER A 49 13.00 -13.85 1.82
N GLU A 50 14.21 -13.63 2.34
CA GLU A 50 15.17 -14.69 2.66
C GLU A 50 14.78 -15.48 3.92
N VAL A 51 13.93 -14.91 4.79
CA VAL A 51 13.52 -15.51 6.07
C VAL A 51 12.34 -16.46 5.89
N SER A 52 11.26 -16.00 5.25
CA SER A 52 10.08 -16.83 4.97
C SER A 52 9.25 -16.25 3.83
N LYS A 53 8.99 -17.08 2.82
CA LYS A 53 8.31 -16.66 1.59
C LYS A 53 6.79 -16.62 1.76
N LYS A 54 6.13 -15.75 0.99
CA LYS A 54 4.66 -15.64 0.81
C LYS A 54 3.86 -15.13 2.02
N ASN A 55 4.45 -15.14 3.22
CA ASN A 55 3.85 -14.67 4.49
C ASN A 55 2.38 -15.07 4.65
N THR A 56 2.10 -16.37 4.55
CA THR A 56 0.74 -16.93 4.69
C THR A 56 0.14 -16.63 6.06
N THR A 57 0.96 -16.54 7.11
CA THR A 57 0.53 -16.19 8.46
C THR A 57 -0.08 -14.79 8.53
N PHE A 58 0.61 -13.77 8.00
CA PHE A 58 0.05 -12.41 7.99
C PHE A 58 -1.21 -12.31 7.12
N LYS A 59 -1.21 -12.97 5.95
CA LYS A 59 -2.40 -13.00 5.07
C LYS A 59 -3.62 -13.59 5.78
N SER A 60 -3.45 -14.75 6.42
CA SER A 60 -4.52 -15.43 7.16
C SER A 60 -4.95 -14.63 8.39
N TRP A 61 -4.01 -13.99 9.08
CA TRP A 61 -4.35 -13.11 10.18
C TRP A 61 -5.17 -11.91 9.71
N LEU A 62 -4.76 -11.25 8.62
CA LEU A 62 -5.40 -10.08 8.05
C LEU A 62 -6.82 -10.38 7.54
N SER A 63 -7.02 -11.53 6.87
CA SER A 63 -8.35 -11.93 6.37
C SER A 63 -9.39 -12.14 7.48
N ASN A 64 -8.93 -12.35 8.72
CA ASN A 64 -9.79 -12.51 9.88
C ASN A 64 -10.01 -11.19 10.67
N GLN A 65 -9.45 -10.07 10.20
CA GLN A 65 -9.63 -8.79 10.88
C GLN A 65 -10.86 -8.04 10.38
N ILE A 66 -11.56 -7.38 11.32
CA ILE A 66 -12.60 -6.41 10.97
C ILE A 66 -11.92 -5.09 10.62
N ILE A 67 -12.15 -4.60 9.41
CA ILE A 67 -11.58 -3.32 8.94
C ILE A 67 -12.49 -2.18 9.40
N ASN A 68 -12.11 -1.54 10.50
CA ASN A 68 -12.80 -0.38 11.07
C ASN A 68 -11.78 0.56 11.74
N TYR A 69 -12.22 1.75 12.12
CA TYR A 69 -11.36 2.77 12.74
C TYR A 69 -10.56 2.25 13.94
N GLN A 70 -11.16 1.44 14.81
CA GLN A 70 -10.52 0.92 16.02
C GLN A 70 -9.39 -0.07 15.71
N ASN A 71 -9.47 -0.75 14.58
CA ASN A 71 -8.52 -1.80 14.20
C ASN A 71 -7.45 -1.35 13.21
N LEU A 72 -7.55 -0.15 12.60
CA LEU A 72 -6.58 0.32 11.61
C LEU A 72 -5.16 0.35 12.16
N ASP A 73 -4.96 0.92 13.36
CA ASP A 73 -3.64 1.00 13.98
C ASP A 73 -3.11 -0.40 14.34
N ARG A 74 -3.97 -1.30 14.83
CA ARG A 74 -3.59 -2.69 15.10
C ARG A 74 -3.14 -3.42 13.83
N ILE A 75 -3.83 -3.20 12.70
CA ILE A 75 -3.47 -3.79 11.41
C ILE A 75 -2.12 -3.24 10.96
N PHE A 76 -1.92 -1.93 11.06
CA PHE A 76 -0.65 -1.28 10.74
C PHE A 76 0.51 -1.83 11.58
N GLU A 77 0.35 -1.90 12.91
CA GLU A 77 1.36 -2.45 13.81
C GLU A 77 1.72 -3.89 13.49
N MET A 78 0.71 -4.71 13.16
CA MET A 78 0.94 -6.10 12.78
C MET A 78 1.67 -6.22 11.44
N ALA A 79 1.31 -5.40 10.45
CA ALA A 79 2.05 -5.32 9.19
C ALA A 79 3.52 -4.95 9.45
N PHE A 80 3.78 -3.94 10.30
CA PHE A 80 5.12 -3.52 10.68
C PHE A 80 5.91 -4.62 11.39
N ARG A 81 5.29 -5.34 12.33
CA ARG A 81 5.93 -6.50 12.99
C ARG A 81 6.36 -7.57 11.99
N PHE A 82 5.52 -7.88 11.01
CA PHE A 82 5.87 -8.86 9.98
C PHE A 82 6.95 -8.36 9.03
N GLU A 83 6.95 -7.07 8.71
CA GLU A 83 8.04 -6.46 7.96
C GLU A 83 9.40 -6.67 8.65
N GLN A 84 9.47 -6.31 9.95
CA GLN A 84 10.69 -6.47 10.74
C GLN A 84 11.08 -7.95 10.87
N LYS A 85 10.12 -8.82 11.20
CA LYS A 85 10.34 -10.26 11.38
C LYS A 85 10.90 -10.92 10.13
N LEU A 86 10.45 -10.49 8.95
CA LEU A 86 10.86 -11.06 7.67
C LEU A 86 12.03 -10.33 7.01
N LYS A 87 12.58 -9.30 7.67
CA LYS A 87 13.68 -8.45 7.19
C LYS A 87 13.42 -7.93 5.77
N LEU A 88 12.18 -7.51 5.50
CA LEU A 88 11.80 -7.09 4.16
C LEU A 88 12.52 -5.77 3.82
N LYS A 89 13.23 -5.74 2.69
CA LYS A 89 13.91 -4.53 2.19
C LYS A 89 12.96 -3.74 1.32
N ILE A 90 12.00 -3.11 1.96
CA ILE A 90 10.93 -2.39 1.29
C ILE A 90 11.43 -1.00 0.86
N LYS A 91 12.10 -0.92 -0.31
CA LYS A 91 12.80 0.30 -0.78
C LYS A 91 11.84 1.45 -1.18
N ASN A 92 10.78 1.17 -1.94
CA ASN A 92 9.80 2.18 -2.32
C ASN A 92 8.76 2.43 -1.20
N ASP A 93 8.45 1.44 -0.35
CA ASP A 93 7.32 1.54 0.60
C ASP A 93 7.71 2.06 2.00
N SER A 94 8.93 2.56 2.15
CA SER A 94 9.21 3.54 3.21
C SER A 94 8.27 4.75 3.08
N GLU A 95 7.92 5.12 1.85
CA GLU A 95 6.93 6.13 1.53
C GLU A 95 5.53 5.75 2.01
N VAL A 96 5.01 4.57 1.66
CA VAL A 96 3.67 4.14 2.09
C VAL A 96 3.58 4.02 3.61
N ARG A 97 4.64 3.52 4.26
CA ARG A 97 4.73 3.53 5.73
C ARG A 97 4.67 4.96 6.28
N ARG A 98 5.40 5.90 5.65
CA ARG A 98 5.38 7.33 6.03
C ARG A 98 3.99 7.93 5.87
N LEU A 99 3.30 7.67 4.75
CA LEU A 99 1.93 8.12 4.49
C LEU A 99 0.95 7.63 5.56
N VAL A 100 1.08 6.39 6.04
CA VAL A 100 0.25 5.90 7.15
C VAL A 100 0.48 6.70 8.44
N HIS A 101 1.70 7.13 8.71
CA HIS A 101 2.03 7.93 9.90
C HIS A 101 1.62 9.40 9.79
N GLU A 102 1.70 9.98 8.59
CA GLU A 102 1.36 11.39 8.33
C GLU A 102 -0.13 11.67 8.52
N VAL A 103 -1.00 10.66 8.35
CA VAL A 103 -2.44 10.82 8.51
C VAL A 103 -2.86 10.65 9.98
N PRO A 104 -3.36 11.72 10.64
CA PRO A 104 -3.74 11.66 12.04
C PRO A 104 -4.97 10.77 12.27
N VAL A 105 -4.93 10.02 13.37
CA VAL A 105 -6.01 9.14 13.83
C VAL A 105 -7.09 10.01 14.48
N GLY A 106 -7.96 10.59 13.65
CA GLY A 106 -9.13 11.33 14.11
C GLY A 106 -10.38 10.46 14.03
N LYS A 107 -11.14 10.37 15.13
CA LYS A 107 -12.54 9.91 15.05
C LYS A 107 -13.31 10.92 14.22
N SER A 108 -13.51 10.65 12.93
CA SER A 108 -14.47 11.43 12.16
C SER A 108 -15.85 10.86 12.47
N ALA A 109 -16.67 11.62 13.20
CA ALA A 109 -18.04 11.25 13.50
C ALA A 109 -18.81 10.99 12.19
N GLY A 110 -19.60 9.91 12.14
CA GLY A 110 -20.49 9.62 11.01
C GLY A 110 -19.90 8.78 9.86
N ILE A 111 -18.63 8.37 9.93
CA ILE A 111 -18.06 7.46 8.91
C ILE A 111 -18.35 6.01 9.28
N SER A 112 -19.02 5.29 8.37
CA SER A 112 -19.36 3.89 8.56
C SER A 112 -18.13 2.98 8.37
N SER A 113 -18.11 1.84 9.07
CA SER A 113 -17.08 0.81 8.87
C SER A 113 -17.00 0.31 7.43
N ALA A 114 -18.11 0.33 6.70
CA ALA A 114 -18.15 -0.02 5.27
C ALA A 114 -17.32 0.93 4.41
N LYS A 115 -17.42 2.25 4.66
CA LYS A 115 -16.60 3.27 4.00
C LYS A 115 -15.10 3.09 4.29
N ILE A 116 -14.77 2.79 5.55
CA ILE A 116 -13.39 2.51 5.97
C ILE A 116 -12.85 1.25 5.28
N SER A 117 -13.66 0.17 5.27
CA SER A 117 -13.31 -1.09 4.60
C SER A 117 -13.09 -0.89 3.11
N PHE A 118 -13.96 -0.12 2.45
CA PHE A 118 -13.83 0.22 1.04
C PHE A 118 -12.51 0.95 0.76
N ALA A 119 -12.20 1.99 1.53
CA ALA A 119 -10.96 2.74 1.37
C ALA A 119 -9.71 1.85 1.57
N PHE A 120 -9.73 0.98 2.57
CA PHE A 120 -8.66 0.01 2.80
C PHE A 120 -8.45 -0.92 1.60
N VAL A 121 -9.53 -1.49 1.05
CA VAL A 121 -9.45 -2.36 -0.13
C VAL A 121 -8.96 -1.58 -1.35
N ALA A 122 -9.43 -0.35 -1.54
CA ALA A 122 -8.96 0.52 -2.61
C ALA A 122 -7.44 0.74 -2.54
N GLY A 123 -6.89 1.04 -1.36
CA GLY A 123 -5.45 1.20 -1.18
C GLY A 123 -4.67 -0.10 -1.39
N PHE A 124 -5.24 -1.23 -0.94
CA PHE A 124 -4.66 -2.56 -1.15
C PHE A 124 -4.55 -2.91 -2.65
N ASP A 125 -5.60 -2.62 -3.43
CA ASP A 125 -5.65 -2.90 -4.85
C ASP A 125 -4.81 -1.92 -5.68
N ASP A 126 -4.88 -0.62 -5.36
CA ASP A 126 -4.09 0.41 -6.03
C ASP A 126 -2.59 0.18 -5.83
N TYR A 127 -2.17 -0.22 -4.64
CA TYR A 127 -0.78 -0.61 -4.42
C TYR A 127 -0.40 -1.87 -5.24
N GLY A 128 -1.34 -2.79 -5.40
CA GLY A 128 -1.18 -3.93 -6.31
C GLY A 128 -0.92 -3.51 -7.77
N LYS A 129 -1.62 -2.48 -8.27
CA LYS A 129 -1.40 -1.90 -9.60
C LYS A 129 -0.07 -1.17 -9.68
N PHE A 130 0.21 -0.29 -8.70
CA PHE A 130 1.48 0.42 -8.58
C PHE A 130 2.69 -0.50 -8.71
N THR A 131 2.69 -1.64 -8.01
CA THR A 131 3.79 -2.61 -8.12
C THR A 131 3.92 -3.26 -9.49
N LYS A 132 2.82 -3.46 -10.23
CA LYS A 132 2.86 -3.99 -11.59
C LYS A 132 3.38 -2.94 -12.56
N ASP A 133 2.84 -1.73 -12.48
CA ASP A 133 3.18 -0.63 -13.38
C ASP A 133 4.69 -0.31 -13.29
N ASN A 134 5.25 -0.27 -12.07
CA ASN A 134 6.68 -0.08 -11.83
C ASN A 134 7.56 -1.30 -12.21
N GLN A 135 7.00 -2.51 -12.28
CA GLN A 135 7.73 -3.70 -12.74
C GLN A 135 7.76 -3.80 -14.27
N SER A 136 6.68 -3.41 -14.95
CA SER A 136 6.61 -3.39 -16.41
C SER A 136 7.53 -2.35 -17.04
N GLU A 137 7.65 -1.16 -16.43
CA GLU A 137 8.51 -0.09 -16.96
C GLU A 137 10.00 -0.47 -16.91
N ALA A 138 10.43 -1.24 -15.91
CA ALA A 138 11.80 -1.75 -15.80
C ALA A 138 12.16 -2.83 -16.86
N VAL A 139 11.16 -3.46 -17.50
CA VAL A 139 11.38 -4.53 -18.49
C VAL A 139 11.35 -3.98 -19.92
N THR A 140 10.70 -2.84 -20.17
CA THR A 140 10.66 -2.19 -21.48
C THR A 140 11.86 -1.28 -21.79
N GLY A 141 12.81 -1.14 -20.86
CA GLY A 141 14.04 -0.34 -21.05
C GLY A 141 15.23 -1.09 -21.66
N GLU A 142 15.15 -2.41 -21.82
CA GLU A 142 16.21 -3.24 -22.40
C GLU A 142 15.66 -4.09 -23.55
N GLY A 143 15.55 -3.51 -24.75
CA GLY A 143 14.97 -4.23 -25.87
C GLY A 143 15.08 -3.60 -27.25
N GLU A 144 16.04 -2.72 -27.51
CA GLU A 144 16.39 -2.31 -28.88
C GLU A 144 17.87 -1.89 -28.93
N SER A 145 18.74 -2.87 -29.15
CA SER A 145 20.06 -2.61 -29.74
C SER A 145 20.35 -3.72 -30.75
N ASP A 146 19.87 -3.46 -31.96
CA ASP A 146 20.42 -3.85 -33.25
C ASP A 146 21.53 -4.91 -33.24
N ASN A 147 21.15 -6.17 -33.53
CA ASN A 147 22.06 -7.09 -34.19
C ASN A 147 22.00 -6.82 -35.70
N ASN A 148 22.84 -5.90 -36.15
CA ASN A 148 23.27 -5.82 -37.55
C ASN A 148 24.78 -5.59 -37.59
N LEU A 149 25.53 -6.69 -37.66
CA LEU A 149 26.82 -6.81 -38.35
C LEU A 149 27.23 -8.27 -38.46
#